data_AF-A0A5E8CKP8-F1
#
_entry.id   AF-A0A5E8CKP8-F1
#
_cell.length_a   1.000
_cell.length_b   1.000
_cell.length_c   1.000
_cell.angle_alpha   90.00
_cell.angle_beta   90.00
_cell.angle_gamma   90.00
#
_symmetry.space_group_name_H-M   'P 1'
#
loop_
_entity.id
_entity.type
_entity.pdbx_description
1 polymer ?
#
loop_
_entity_poly.entity_id
_entity_poly.type
_entity_poly.pdbx_seq_one_letter_code
_entity_poly.pdbx_strand_id
1 'polypeptide(L)'
;MQKNEKPDALIEEFWYGLKTSMQNFYKNTKNNAGKKQVEDWSRELNKLQEDQNYDEIEYKVREYIALFALHPLKECNSYHMGILFTNIKRWNRISNKFQFKPAKLKDNSILSITRIYMLIDIYKSITTMNLNVLQLLFQDPNNLFEPTYSLLIDFSVKYNKPSVLEKLGDYIGFETLNKIMREKYDLDIGNSKISYKKIIKSIYSIYNLN
;
A
#
# COMPACT_ATOMS: atom_id res chain seq x y z
N MET A 1 23.61 -10.83 23.72
CA MET A 1 22.69 -9.85 24.33
C MET A 1 23.06 -8.48 23.81
N GLN A 2 22.31 -7.91 22.87
CA GLN A 2 22.54 -6.53 22.43
C GLN A 2 22.08 -5.59 23.56
N LYS A 3 22.94 -4.60 23.85
CA LYS A 3 22.65 -3.48 24.75
C LYS A 3 21.27 -2.91 24.43
N ASN A 4 20.52 -2.47 25.46
CA ASN A 4 19.25 -1.74 25.37
C ASN A 4 19.39 -0.45 24.54
N GLU A 5 19.58 -0.57 23.23
CA GLU A 5 19.64 0.54 22.30
C GLU A 5 18.23 1.06 22.13
N LYS A 6 17.98 2.29 22.59
CA LYS A 6 16.68 2.93 22.39
C LYS A 6 16.48 3.23 20.91
N PRO A 7 15.27 3.07 20.35
CA PRO A 7 15.03 3.26 18.92
C PRO A 7 14.99 4.74 18.50
N ASP A 8 15.00 5.68 19.45
CA ASP A 8 14.83 7.13 19.25
C ASP A 8 15.61 7.70 18.07
N ALA A 9 16.94 7.52 18.05
CA ALA A 9 17.79 8.09 17.01
C ALA A 9 17.42 7.57 15.60
N LEU A 10 17.07 6.29 15.48
CA LEU A 10 16.67 5.68 14.21
C LEU A 10 15.26 6.10 13.78
N ILE A 11 14.35 6.28 14.74
CA ILE A 11 13.01 6.81 14.50
C ILE A 11 13.10 8.26 14.02
N GLU A 12 13.92 9.08 14.67
CA GLU A 12 14.12 10.49 14.31
C GLU A 12 14.75 10.64 12.93
N GLU A 13 15.83 9.90 12.65
CA GLU A 13 16.48 9.88 11.33
C GLU A 13 15.49 9.47 10.24
N PHE A 14 14.69 8.43 10.50
CA PHE A 14 13.66 7.98 9.58
C PHE A 14 12.60 9.05 9.36
N TRP A 15 12.04 9.61 10.43
CA TRP A 15 10.95 10.57 10.36
C TRP A 15 11.39 11.84 9.64
N TYR A 16 12.60 12.32 9.89
CA TYR A 16 13.20 13.44 9.17
C TYR A 16 13.21 13.18 7.66
N GLY A 17 13.72 12.02 7.23
CA GLY A 17 13.76 11.65 5.81
C GLY A 17 12.37 11.51 5.17
N LEU A 18 11.43 10.90 5.88
CA LEU A 18 10.04 10.77 5.41
C LEU A 18 9.37 12.15 5.30
N LYS A 19 9.46 12.98 6.33
CA LYS A 19 8.94 14.36 6.35
C LYS A 19 9.48 15.19 5.19
N THR A 20 10.78 15.17 4.95
CA THR A 20 11.38 15.88 3.82
C THR A 20 10.80 15.40 2.48
N SER A 21 10.59 14.10 2.31
CA SER A 21 9.99 13.57 1.07
C SER A 21 8.54 14.05 0.86
N MET A 22 7.74 14.11 1.93
CA MET A 22 6.36 14.63 1.88
C MET A 22 6.34 16.13 1.59
N GLN A 23 7.18 16.91 2.27
CA GLN A 23 7.27 18.36 2.06
C GLN A 23 7.69 18.69 0.62
N ASN A 24 8.64 17.94 0.06
CA ASN A 24 9.06 18.08 -1.33
C ASN A 24 7.92 17.78 -2.31
N PHE A 25 7.15 16.71 -2.06
CA PHE A 25 5.96 16.39 -2.86
C PHE A 25 4.93 17.54 -2.81
N TYR A 26 4.54 17.98 -1.60
CA TYR A 26 3.54 19.03 -1.44
C TYR A 26 3.99 20.42 -1.89
N LYS A 27 5.31 20.67 -1.96
CA LYS A 27 5.86 21.88 -2.58
C LYS A 27 5.56 21.91 -4.09
N ASN A 28 5.62 20.77 -4.75
CA ASN A 28 5.41 20.65 -6.19
C ASN A 28 3.91 20.68 -6.58
N THR A 29 3.01 20.26 -5.68
CA THR A 29 1.57 20.13 -5.97
C THR A 29 0.72 21.31 -5.51
N LYS A 30 1.33 22.38 -4.97
CA LYS A 30 0.65 23.54 -4.34
C LYS A 30 -0.37 23.17 -3.25
N ASN A 31 -0.28 21.97 -2.69
CA ASN A 31 -1.18 21.48 -1.64
C ASN A 31 -0.70 21.97 -0.26
N ASN A 32 -1.14 23.17 0.14
CA ASN A 32 -0.79 23.74 1.43
C ASN A 32 -1.39 22.98 2.63
N ALA A 33 -2.54 22.31 2.45
CA ALA A 33 -3.14 21.49 3.49
C ALA A 33 -2.24 20.29 3.85
N GLY A 34 -1.65 19.64 2.84
CA GLY A 34 -0.69 18.54 3.04
C GLY A 34 0.53 18.96 3.85
N LYS A 35 1.07 20.16 3.62
CA LYS A 35 2.20 20.68 4.42
C LYS A 35 1.84 20.84 5.89
N LYS A 36 0.67 21.41 6.18
CA LYS A 36 0.18 21.57 7.56
C LYS A 36 0.00 20.22 8.24
N GLN A 37 -0.58 19.25 7.53
CA GLN A 37 -0.80 17.90 8.04
C GLN A 37 0.50 17.20 8.44
N VAL A 38 1.59 17.36 7.69
CA VAL A 38 2.91 16.79 8.04
C VAL A 38 3.47 17.39 9.33
N GLU A 39 3.23 18.67 9.60
CA GLU A 39 3.61 19.30 10.87
C GLU A 39 2.75 18.81 12.03
N ASP A 40 1.46 18.59 11.81
CA ASP A 40 0.55 17.98 12.80
C ASP A 40 1.04 16.58 13.20
N TRP A 41 1.38 15.74 12.21
CA TRP A 41 1.97 14.41 12.41
C TRP A 41 3.30 14.46 13.16
N SER A 42 4.15 15.44 12.86
CA SER A 42 5.43 15.61 13.58
C SER A 42 5.20 15.91 15.06
N ARG A 43 4.22 16.76 15.38
CA ARG A 43 3.89 17.11 16.77
C ARG A 43 3.32 15.92 17.53
N GLU A 44 2.52 15.09 16.87
CA GLU A 44 1.97 13.87 17.48
C GLU A 44 3.09 12.86 17.79
N LEU A 45 4.02 12.62 16.86
CA LEU A 45 5.16 11.72 17.08
C LEU A 45 6.09 12.20 18.17
N ASN A 46 6.39 13.50 18.24
CA ASN A 46 7.24 14.05 19.30
C ASN A 46 6.65 13.78 20.69
N LYS A 47 5.33 13.96 20.87
CA LYS A 47 4.66 13.64 22.14
C LYS A 47 4.76 12.16 22.48
N LEU A 48 4.51 11.27 21.51
CA LEU A 48 4.63 9.83 21.72
C LEU A 48 6.07 9.42 22.05
N GLN A 49 7.06 10.12 21.48
CA GLN A 49 8.47 9.86 21.75
C GLN A 49 8.89 10.35 23.15
N GLU A 50 8.38 11.51 23.60
CA GLU A 50 8.54 11.99 24.99
C GLU A 50 8.00 10.95 25.99
N ASP A 51 6.84 10.35 25.68
CA ASP A 51 6.21 9.29 26.48
C ASP A 51 6.84 7.90 26.28
N GLN A 52 7.82 7.77 25.36
CA GLN A 52 8.44 6.51 24.95
C GLN A 52 7.44 5.44 24.48
N ASN A 53 6.31 5.84 23.90
CA ASN A 53 5.25 4.96 23.43
C ASN A 53 5.56 4.44 22.01
N TYR A 54 6.57 3.58 21.90
CA TYR A 54 7.10 3.12 20.62
C TYR A 54 6.13 2.26 19.80
N ASP A 55 5.24 1.52 20.47
CA ASP A 55 4.21 0.72 19.80
C ASP A 55 3.17 1.63 19.09
N GLU A 56 2.82 2.76 19.70
CA GLU A 56 1.95 3.76 19.07
C GLU A 56 2.69 4.53 17.96
N ILE A 57 3.99 4.80 18.13
CA ILE A 57 4.83 5.37 17.05
C ILE A 57 4.83 4.46 15.83
N GLU A 58 5.00 3.14 16.01
CA GLU A 58 4.90 2.15 14.93
C GLU A 58 3.61 2.26 14.16
N TYR A 59 2.50 2.32 14.88
CA TYR A 59 1.19 2.49 14.26
C TYR A 59 1.10 3.80 13.48
N LYS A 60 1.42 4.92 14.12
CA LYS A 60 1.29 6.26 13.53
C LYS A 60 2.16 6.44 12.31
N VAL A 61 3.38 5.95 12.33
CA VAL A 61 4.26 5.98 11.15
C VAL A 61 3.65 5.18 9.99
N ARG A 62 3.11 3.98 10.23
CA ARG A 62 2.45 3.20 9.16
C ARG A 62 1.20 3.89 8.63
N GLU A 63 0.41 4.48 9.52
CA GLU A 63 -0.77 5.28 9.18
C GLU A 63 -0.39 6.47 8.29
N TYR A 64 0.62 7.24 8.67
CA TYR A 64 1.07 8.41 7.90
C TYR A 64 1.69 8.03 6.56
N ILE A 65 2.42 6.92 6.47
CA ILE A 65 2.89 6.37 5.19
C ILE A 65 1.69 6.06 4.29
N ALA A 66 0.67 5.36 4.79
CA ALA A 66 -0.52 5.00 4.02
C ALA A 66 -1.29 6.25 3.56
N LEU A 67 -1.54 7.20 4.46
CA LEU A 67 -2.22 8.45 4.14
C LEU A 67 -1.45 9.25 3.09
N PHE A 68 -0.12 9.36 3.27
CA PHE A 68 0.72 10.04 2.28
C PHE A 68 0.70 9.32 0.94
N ALA A 69 0.76 7.99 0.91
CA ALA A 69 0.83 7.17 -0.31
C ALA A 69 -0.34 7.41 -1.28
N LEU A 70 -1.52 7.76 -0.77
CA LEU A 70 -2.70 8.05 -1.59
C LEU A 70 -2.43 9.18 -2.62
N HIS A 71 -1.63 10.17 -2.26
CA HIS A 71 -1.35 11.30 -3.13
C HIS A 71 -0.44 10.97 -4.32
N PRO A 72 0.79 10.43 -4.14
CA PRO A 72 1.63 10.04 -5.26
C PRO A 72 1.05 8.85 -6.06
N LEU A 73 0.24 7.97 -5.45
CA LEU A 73 -0.54 6.97 -6.18
C LEU A 73 -1.51 7.64 -7.15
N LYS A 74 -2.31 8.59 -6.67
CA LYS A 74 -3.30 9.32 -7.48
C LYS A 74 -2.66 10.08 -8.64
N GLU A 75 -1.50 10.68 -8.41
CA GLU A 75 -0.75 11.40 -9.45
C GLU A 75 0.08 10.46 -10.34
N CYS A 76 0.16 9.17 -10.00
CA CYS A 76 1.05 8.19 -10.63
C CYS A 76 2.50 8.68 -10.73
N ASN A 77 2.96 9.43 -9.73
CA ASN A 77 4.27 10.06 -9.74
C ASN A 77 5.36 9.04 -9.37
N SER A 78 5.97 8.43 -10.39
CA SER A 78 6.95 7.35 -10.22
C SER A 78 8.16 7.75 -9.38
N TYR A 79 8.62 9.01 -9.46
CA TYR A 79 9.71 9.52 -8.64
C TYR A 79 9.37 9.51 -7.15
N HIS A 80 8.23 10.11 -6.78
CA HIS A 80 7.80 10.15 -5.38
C HIS A 80 7.38 8.77 -4.85
N MET A 81 6.82 7.90 -5.70
CA MET A 81 6.56 6.50 -5.36
C MET A 81 7.86 5.72 -5.11
N GLY A 82 8.92 5.96 -5.89
CA GLY A 82 10.23 5.35 -5.66
C GLY A 82 10.85 5.73 -4.32
N ILE A 83 10.71 7.00 -3.93
CA ILE A 83 11.13 7.48 -2.60
C ILE A 83 10.30 6.82 -1.50
N LEU A 84 8.97 6.75 -1.68
CA LEU A 84 8.06 6.10 -0.74
C LEU A 84 8.41 4.62 -0.51
N PHE A 85 8.71 3.86 -1.57
CA PHE A 85 9.16 2.47 -1.44
C PHE A 85 10.44 2.34 -0.60
N THR A 86 11.36 3.28 -0.77
CA THR A 86 12.61 3.32 0.01
C THR A 86 12.32 3.58 1.48
N ASN A 87 11.42 4.53 1.79
CA ASN A 87 10.99 4.81 3.15
C ASN A 87 10.28 3.62 3.79
N ILE A 88 9.35 2.96 3.10
CA ILE A 88 8.70 1.73 3.60
C ILE A 88 9.73 0.66 3.93
N LYS A 89 10.72 0.44 3.05
CA LYS A 89 11.80 -0.55 3.29
C LYS A 89 12.69 -0.16 4.47
N ARG A 90 12.92 1.14 4.72
CA ARG A 90 13.66 1.62 5.88
C ARG A 90 12.86 1.42 7.16
N TRP A 91 11.58 1.80 7.17
CA TRP A 91 10.71 1.62 8.33
C TRP A 91 10.56 0.16 8.71
N ASN A 92 10.30 -0.73 7.75
CA ASN A 92 10.21 -2.17 8.02
C ASN A 92 11.49 -2.73 8.64
N ARG A 93 12.68 -2.19 8.30
CA ARG A 93 13.94 -2.60 8.96
C ARG A 93 14.01 -2.15 10.41
N ILE A 94 13.58 -0.91 10.70
CA ILE A 94 13.53 -0.37 12.08
C ILE A 94 12.52 -1.18 12.91
N SER A 95 11.29 -1.30 12.41
CA SER A 95 10.21 -2.06 13.03
C SER A 95 10.62 -3.51 13.34
N ASN A 96 11.23 -4.21 12.38
CA ASN A 96 11.72 -5.57 12.60
C ASN A 96 12.90 -5.66 13.59
N LYS A 97 13.80 -4.66 13.61
CA LYS A 97 14.94 -4.62 14.54
C LYS A 97 14.46 -4.53 15.99
N PHE A 98 13.46 -3.69 16.25
CA PHE A 98 12.98 -3.41 17.60
C PHE A 98 11.73 -4.21 18.01
N GLN A 99 11.13 -4.94 17.06
CA GLN A 99 9.96 -5.80 17.29
C GLN A 99 8.83 -5.07 18.02
N PHE A 100 8.48 -3.87 17.55
CA PHE A 100 7.35 -3.12 18.11
C PHE A 100 6.11 -4.00 18.13
N LYS A 101 5.37 -3.95 19.24
CA LYS A 101 4.12 -4.69 19.32
C LYS A 101 3.09 -3.94 18.48
N PRO A 102 2.25 -4.66 17.73
CA PRO A 102 1.12 -4.03 17.09
C PRO A 102 0.27 -3.36 18.17
N ALA A 103 0.06 -2.05 18.05
CA ALA A 103 -0.87 -1.33 18.91
C ALA A 103 -2.25 -2.03 18.90
N LYS A 104 -2.95 -2.02 20.03
CA LYS A 104 -4.33 -2.55 20.11
C LYS A 104 -5.24 -1.65 19.30
N LEU A 105 -5.60 -2.07 18.11
CA LEU A 105 -6.35 -1.24 17.17
C LEU A 105 -7.85 -1.55 17.19
N LYS A 106 -8.62 -0.56 16.70
CA LYS A 106 -9.97 -0.80 16.20
C LYS A 106 -9.84 -1.47 14.83
N ASP A 107 -10.54 -2.57 14.61
CA ASP A 107 -10.42 -3.42 13.40
C ASP A 107 -10.47 -2.63 12.07
N ASN A 108 -11.28 -1.58 12.01
CA ASN A 108 -11.49 -0.79 10.78
C ASN A 108 -10.26 0.04 10.35
N SER A 109 -9.44 0.53 11.29
CA SER A 109 -8.26 1.34 10.96
C SER A 109 -7.15 0.49 10.36
N ILE A 110 -6.92 -0.72 10.91
CA ILE A 110 -5.98 -1.70 10.35
C ILE A 110 -6.36 -2.03 8.91
N LEU A 111 -7.65 -2.29 8.67
CA LEU A 111 -8.14 -2.67 7.36
C LEU A 111 -7.86 -1.57 6.33
N SER A 112 -8.04 -0.31 6.71
CA SER A 112 -7.80 0.85 5.85
C SER A 112 -6.32 0.98 5.49
N ILE A 113 -5.42 0.88 6.47
CA ILE A 113 -3.96 0.93 6.22
C ILE A 113 -3.53 -0.22 5.32
N THR A 114 -3.96 -1.45 5.65
CA THR A 114 -3.62 -2.68 4.91
C THR A 114 -4.04 -2.59 3.45
N ARG A 115 -5.24 -2.06 3.18
CA ARG A 115 -5.73 -1.80 1.82
C ARG A 115 -4.85 -0.84 1.04
N ILE A 116 -4.32 0.21 1.67
CA ILE A 116 -3.40 1.13 0.98
C ILE A 116 -2.06 0.44 0.68
N TYR A 117 -1.50 -0.32 1.61
CA TYR A 117 -0.25 -1.08 1.36
C TYR A 117 -0.42 -2.09 0.21
N MET A 118 -1.59 -2.72 0.10
CA MET A 118 -1.93 -3.55 -1.05
C MET A 118 -1.86 -2.75 -2.37
N LEU A 119 -2.43 -1.54 -2.41
CA LEU A 119 -2.35 -0.69 -3.61
C LEU A 119 -0.91 -0.27 -3.94
N ILE A 120 -0.08 0.00 -2.94
CA ILE A 120 1.35 0.31 -3.11
C ILE A 120 2.06 -0.88 -3.78
N ASP A 121 1.82 -2.09 -3.31
CA ASP A 121 2.40 -3.32 -3.85
C ASP A 121 1.89 -3.64 -5.26
N ILE A 122 0.59 -3.42 -5.51
CA ILE A 122 0.00 -3.52 -6.84
C ILE A 122 0.68 -2.53 -7.78
N TYR A 123 0.72 -1.23 -7.44
CA TYR A 123 1.37 -0.19 -8.24
C TYR A 123 2.81 -0.57 -8.57
N LYS A 124 3.57 -1.02 -7.56
CA LYS A 124 4.96 -1.48 -7.72
C LYS A 124 5.10 -2.57 -8.79
N SER A 125 4.16 -3.53 -8.82
CA SER A 125 4.15 -4.64 -9.77
C SER A 125 3.82 -4.24 -11.22
N ILE A 126 3.24 -3.05 -11.42
CA ILE A 126 2.79 -2.56 -12.73
C ILE A 126 3.43 -1.23 -13.15
N THR A 127 4.50 -0.78 -12.47
CA THR A 127 5.17 0.51 -12.73
C THR A 127 5.70 0.68 -14.16
N THR A 128 5.94 -0.43 -14.88
CA THR A 128 6.41 -0.41 -16.26
C THR A 128 5.27 -0.25 -17.28
N MET A 129 4.02 -0.13 -16.85
CA MET A 129 2.88 0.10 -17.74
C MET A 129 2.86 1.53 -18.28
N ASN A 130 2.08 1.74 -19.33
CA ASN A 130 1.81 3.06 -19.87
C ASN A 130 1.21 3.98 -18.78
N LEU A 131 1.75 5.19 -18.64
CA LEU A 131 1.35 6.14 -17.61
C LEU A 131 -0.15 6.46 -17.65
N ASN A 132 -0.75 6.61 -18.82
CA ASN A 132 -2.18 6.91 -18.95
C ASN A 132 -3.04 5.77 -18.40
N VAL A 133 -2.60 4.53 -18.58
CA VAL A 133 -3.29 3.35 -18.03
C VAL A 133 -3.21 3.34 -16.50
N LEU A 134 -2.05 3.69 -15.94
CA LEU A 134 -1.89 3.81 -14.49
C LEU A 134 -2.75 4.95 -13.92
N GLN A 135 -2.76 6.12 -14.58
CA GLN A 135 -3.56 7.27 -14.17
C GLN A 135 -5.06 6.95 -14.18
N LEU A 136 -5.54 6.24 -15.20
CA LEU A 136 -6.94 5.78 -15.24
C LEU A 136 -7.28 4.83 -14.08
N LEU A 137 -6.37 3.93 -13.72
CA LEU A 137 -6.59 2.99 -12.61
C LEU A 137 -6.57 3.71 -11.26
N PHE A 138 -5.59 4.57 -11.01
CA PHE A 138 -5.36 5.18 -9.70
C PHE A 138 -5.95 6.59 -9.54
N GLN A 139 -6.75 7.08 -10.48
CA GLN A 139 -7.41 8.40 -10.39
C GLN A 139 -8.21 8.57 -9.08
N ASP A 140 -8.81 7.48 -8.61
CA ASP A 140 -9.49 7.38 -7.33
C ASP A 140 -9.12 6.05 -6.65
N PRO A 141 -8.04 6.04 -5.85
CA PRO A 141 -7.57 4.84 -5.19
C PRO A 141 -8.61 4.21 -4.26
N ASN A 142 -9.56 5.00 -3.73
CA ASN A 142 -10.59 4.48 -2.83
C ASN A 142 -11.61 3.63 -3.57
N ASN A 143 -11.92 3.95 -4.83
CA ASN A 143 -12.86 3.17 -5.64
C ASN A 143 -12.32 1.79 -6.00
N LEU A 144 -11.00 1.55 -5.88
CA LEU A 144 -10.40 0.25 -6.18
C LEU A 144 -10.79 -0.85 -5.18
N PHE A 145 -11.41 -0.48 -4.06
CA PHE A 145 -11.88 -1.43 -3.05
C PHE A 145 -13.34 -1.88 -3.26
N GLU A 146 -14.15 -1.06 -3.93
CA GLU A 146 -15.61 -1.25 -4.03
C GLU A 146 -16.02 -1.87 -5.37
N PRO A 147 -17.09 -2.70 -5.42
CA PRO A 147 -17.75 -3.35 -4.29
C PRO A 147 -16.95 -4.55 -3.73
N THR A 148 -16.02 -5.12 -4.52
CA THR A 148 -15.25 -6.32 -4.13
C THR A 148 -13.92 -6.43 -4.90
N TYR A 149 -13.15 -5.34 -5.00
CA TYR A 149 -11.92 -5.31 -5.81
C TYR A 149 -12.11 -5.61 -7.31
N SER A 150 -13.35 -5.58 -7.80
CA SER A 150 -13.73 -5.92 -9.18
C SER A 150 -12.92 -5.15 -10.20
N LEU A 151 -12.65 -3.85 -9.96
CA LEU A 151 -11.85 -3.01 -10.85
C LEU A 151 -10.42 -3.52 -11.00
N LEU A 152 -9.78 -3.98 -9.91
CA LEU A 152 -8.42 -4.51 -9.95
C LEU A 152 -8.37 -5.86 -10.68
N ILE A 153 -9.40 -6.69 -10.50
CA ILE A 153 -9.52 -7.97 -11.18
C ILE A 153 -9.76 -7.75 -12.69
N ASP A 154 -10.73 -6.91 -13.06
CA ASP A 154 -10.99 -6.54 -14.45
C ASP A 154 -9.76 -5.95 -15.13
N PHE A 155 -9.06 -5.06 -14.41
CA PHE A 155 -7.81 -4.50 -14.88
C PHE A 155 -6.77 -5.59 -15.15
N SER A 156 -6.59 -6.51 -14.20
CA SER A 156 -5.65 -7.62 -14.35
C SER A 156 -5.96 -8.48 -15.57
N VAL A 157 -7.22 -8.83 -15.76
CA VAL A 157 -7.66 -9.63 -16.92
C VAL A 157 -7.46 -8.84 -18.21
N LYS A 158 -7.96 -7.60 -18.29
CA LYS A 158 -7.88 -6.75 -19.49
C LYS A 158 -6.45 -6.51 -19.97
N TYR A 159 -5.51 -6.29 -19.04
CA TYR A 159 -4.12 -5.96 -19.39
C TYR A 159 -3.15 -7.14 -19.22
N ASN A 160 -3.66 -8.36 -18.99
CA ASN A 160 -2.89 -9.57 -18.75
C ASN A 160 -1.80 -9.36 -17.68
N LYS A 161 -2.20 -8.88 -16.50
CA LYS A 161 -1.34 -8.56 -15.35
C LYS A 161 -1.56 -9.50 -14.16
N PRO A 162 -1.16 -10.78 -14.27
CA PRO A 162 -1.35 -11.75 -13.19
C PRO A 162 -0.71 -11.35 -11.86
N SER A 163 0.32 -10.50 -11.88
CA SER A 163 0.93 -9.95 -10.67
C SER A 163 -0.04 -9.12 -9.83
N VAL A 164 -1.04 -8.49 -10.44
CA VAL A 164 -2.08 -7.74 -9.70
C VAL A 164 -2.96 -8.70 -8.90
N LEU A 165 -3.38 -9.82 -9.48
CA LEU A 165 -4.14 -10.86 -8.77
C LEU A 165 -3.31 -11.53 -7.69
N GLU A 166 -2.02 -11.75 -7.95
CA GLU A 166 -1.09 -12.29 -6.97
C GLU A 166 -1.01 -11.39 -5.74
N LYS A 167 -0.75 -10.09 -5.93
CA LYS A 167 -0.72 -9.12 -4.83
C LYS A 167 -2.08 -8.97 -4.17
N LEU A 168 -3.19 -9.00 -4.90
CA LEU A 168 -4.51 -8.97 -4.30
C LEU A 168 -4.75 -10.19 -3.39
N GLY A 169 -4.46 -11.40 -3.89
CA GLY A 169 -4.62 -12.65 -3.16
C GLY A 169 -3.74 -12.76 -1.92
N ASP A 170 -2.52 -12.19 -1.94
CA ASP A 170 -1.63 -12.10 -0.78
C ASP A 170 -2.29 -11.36 0.41
N TYR A 171 -3.18 -10.40 0.12
CA TYR A 171 -3.81 -9.54 1.14
C TYR A 171 -5.21 -9.99 1.55
N ILE A 172 -6.05 -10.42 0.59
CA ILE A 172 -7.46 -10.79 0.89
C ILE A 172 -7.65 -12.30 1.08
N GLY A 173 -6.62 -13.09 0.82
CA GLY A 173 -6.65 -14.54 0.85
C GLY A 173 -7.19 -15.17 -0.43
N PHE A 174 -6.69 -16.38 -0.73
CA PHE A 174 -7.08 -17.14 -1.92
C PHE A 174 -8.58 -17.44 -1.96
N GLU A 175 -9.18 -17.83 -0.84
CA GLU A 175 -10.61 -18.19 -0.78
C GLU A 175 -11.51 -17.02 -1.17
N THR A 176 -11.22 -15.83 -0.63
CA THR A 176 -11.95 -14.60 -0.98
C THR A 176 -11.80 -14.29 -2.46
N LEU A 177 -10.57 -14.36 -3.00
CA LEU A 177 -10.31 -14.10 -4.41
C LEU A 177 -11.02 -15.14 -5.30
N ASN A 178 -11.00 -16.42 -4.93
CA ASN A 178 -11.69 -17.49 -5.64
C ASN A 178 -13.21 -17.27 -5.66
N LYS A 179 -13.79 -16.87 -4.53
CA LYS A 179 -15.21 -16.51 -4.46
C LYS A 179 -15.56 -15.40 -5.45
N ILE A 180 -14.78 -14.31 -5.48
CA ILE A 180 -15.02 -13.19 -6.40
C ILE A 180 -14.90 -13.65 -7.86
N MET A 181 -13.93 -14.51 -8.17
CA MET A 181 -13.69 -15.01 -9.52
C MET A 181 -14.80 -15.95 -10.00
N ARG A 182 -15.34 -16.80 -9.12
CA ARG A 182 -16.54 -17.60 -9.39
C ARG A 182 -17.75 -16.70 -9.67
N GLU A 183 -18.01 -15.71 -8.81
CA GLU A 183 -19.15 -14.80 -8.96
C GLU A 183 -19.08 -13.96 -10.23
N LYS A 184 -17.87 -13.56 -10.65
CA LYS A 184 -17.66 -12.62 -11.75
C LYS A 184 -17.45 -13.27 -13.12
N TYR A 185 -16.75 -14.41 -13.15
CA TYR A 185 -16.33 -15.07 -14.39
C TYR A 185 -16.81 -16.53 -14.50
N ASP A 186 -17.67 -16.98 -13.59
CA ASP A 186 -18.09 -18.38 -13.49
C ASP A 186 -16.87 -19.35 -13.46
N LEU A 187 -15.77 -18.90 -12.86
CA LEU A 187 -14.50 -19.60 -12.86
C LEU A 187 -14.14 -20.08 -11.46
N ASP A 188 -14.10 -21.40 -11.29
CA ASP A 188 -13.52 -22.02 -10.10
C ASP A 188 -12.01 -22.23 -10.28
N ILE A 189 -11.21 -21.53 -9.48
CA ILE A 189 -9.76 -21.65 -9.48
C ILE A 189 -9.32 -22.98 -8.83
N GLY A 190 -10.19 -23.65 -8.08
CA GLY A 190 -9.90 -24.92 -7.41
C GLY A 190 -8.88 -24.75 -6.29
N ASN A 191 -7.59 -24.94 -6.59
CA ASN A 191 -6.49 -24.96 -5.62
C ASN A 191 -5.58 -23.73 -5.76
N SER A 192 -5.09 -23.20 -4.63
CA SER A 192 -4.14 -22.09 -4.52
C SER A 192 -2.81 -22.28 -5.26
N LYS A 193 -2.49 -23.50 -5.70
CA LYS A 193 -1.28 -23.78 -6.50
C LYS A 193 -1.40 -23.41 -7.98
N ILE A 194 -2.59 -23.07 -8.48
CA ILE A 194 -2.75 -22.64 -9.88
C ILE A 194 -2.20 -21.22 -10.04
N SER A 195 -1.34 -21.02 -11.05
CA SER A 195 -0.80 -19.68 -11.30
C SER A 195 -1.85 -18.73 -11.86
N TYR A 196 -1.85 -17.48 -11.41
CA TYR A 196 -2.74 -16.42 -11.92
C TYR A 196 -2.64 -16.18 -13.43
N LYS A 197 -1.49 -16.50 -14.03
CA LYS A 197 -1.33 -16.51 -15.49
C LYS A 197 -2.21 -17.55 -16.19
N LYS A 198 -2.35 -18.76 -15.60
CA LYS A 198 -3.25 -19.79 -16.14
C LYS A 198 -4.70 -19.38 -15.97
N ILE A 199 -5.03 -18.78 -14.82
CA ILE A 199 -6.38 -18.28 -14.52
C ILE A 199 -6.82 -17.25 -15.57
N ILE A 200 -6.00 -16.24 -15.86
CA ILE A 200 -6.31 -15.25 -16.91
C ILE A 200 -6.49 -15.90 -18.28
N LYS A 201 -5.65 -16.88 -18.64
CA LYS A 201 -5.80 -17.61 -19.91
C LYS A 201 -7.13 -18.37 -19.99
N SER A 202 -7.57 -18.99 -18.90
CA SER A 202 -8.87 -19.66 -18.85
C SER A 202 -10.00 -18.67 -19.07
N ILE A 203 -9.94 -17.47 -18.47
CA ILE A 203 -10.93 -16.41 -18.70
C ILE A 203 -10.96 -16.01 -20.17
N TYR A 204 -9.81 -15.79 -20.81
CA TYR A 204 -9.77 -15.47 -22.24
C TYR A 204 -10.38 -16.57 -23.10
N SER A 205 -10.14 -17.83 -22.77
CA SER A 205 -10.72 -18.97 -23.48
C SER A 205 -12.24 -19.09 -23.31
N ILE A 206 -12.77 -18.80 -22.13
CA ILE A 206 -14.22 -18.88 -21.84
C ILE A 206 -14.96 -17.73 -22.53
N TYR A 207 -14.39 -16.52 -22.51
CA TYR A 207 -15.06 -15.31 -22.97
C TYR A 207 -14.64 -14.84 -24.37
N ASN A 208 -13.80 -15.61 -25.08
CA ASN A 208 -13.26 -15.27 -26.40
C ASN A 208 -12.62 -13.87 -26.44
N LEU A 209 -11.88 -13.52 -25.38
CA LEU A 209 -11.14 -12.26 -25.31
C LEU A 209 -9.80 -12.43 -26.03
N ASN A 210 -9.61 -11.71 -27.13
CA ASN A 210 -8.37 -11.70 -27.92
C ASN A 210 -7.35 -10.70 -27.37
#